data_AF-A0A518API6-F1
#
_entry.id   AF-A0A518API6-F1
#
_cell.length_a   1.000
_cell.length_b   1.000
_cell.length_c   1.000
_cell.angle_alpha   90.00
_cell.angle_beta   90.00
_cell.angle_gamma   90.00
#
_symmetry.space_group_name_H-M   'P 1'
#
loop_
_entity.id
_entity.type
_entity.pdbx_description
1 polymer ?
#
loop_
_entity_poly.entity_id
_entity_poly.type
_entity_poly.pdbx_seq_one_letter_code
_entity_poly.pdbx_strand_id
1 'polypeptide(L)'
;MKTTFYLLLAIASLSIGISRSTVAGTIVLATQDAARDGDLIAHLQNTLGHTVTTAAYDSLDTIASDVDALNQADLVIVSRNTNSGNYASNPEEVAAWDSVQVPVILGNGWITRNSRWSYVDTGNMQEDYAFDISAPPGTTEVHPYFAGVPTHDDHLDGGPGSPPISGLSKYNPSADSDLPDGGSVMGDGIAIGVRNNVDFQNVFIASWQAGQMTGSGNVLGGDRVYFAMPQDFSAYRTSGVAILDNIVGSFVAPVPEPGSIVLLSLGCCALWAARARRP
;
A
#
# COMPACT_ATOMS: atom_id res chain seq x y z
N MET A 1 26.33 -36.21 26.45
CA MET A 1 26.53 -34.74 26.60
C MET A 1 27.17 -34.08 25.38
N LYS A 2 28.34 -34.53 24.89
CA LYS A 2 29.02 -33.89 23.72
C LYS A 2 28.16 -33.85 22.44
N THR A 3 27.38 -34.90 22.16
CA THR A 3 26.53 -35.01 20.97
C THR A 3 25.33 -34.07 20.96
N THR A 4 24.77 -33.74 22.12
CA THR A 4 23.65 -32.80 22.27
C THR A 4 24.11 -31.36 22.05
N PHE A 5 25.34 -31.03 22.46
CA PHE A 5 25.93 -29.70 22.31
C PHE A 5 26.21 -29.34 20.84
N TYR A 6 26.75 -30.26 20.04
CA TYR A 6 26.96 -30.03 18.60
C TYR A 6 25.65 -29.93 17.80
N LEU A 7 24.59 -30.64 18.21
CA LEU A 7 23.28 -30.54 17.59
C LEU A 7 22.64 -29.17 17.87
N LEU A 8 22.73 -28.68 19.11
CA LEU A 8 22.25 -27.34 19.48
C LEU A 8 23.04 -26.22 18.79
N LEU A 9 24.36 -26.38 18.64
CA LEU A 9 25.19 -25.40 17.93
C LEU A 9 24.90 -25.37 16.42
N ALA A 10 24.66 -26.53 15.80
CA ALA A 10 24.25 -26.62 14.39
C ALA A 10 22.84 -26.07 14.15
N ILE A 11 21.89 -26.32 15.07
CA ILE A 11 20.56 -25.70 15.01
C ILE A 11 20.65 -24.19 15.21
N ALA A 12 21.46 -23.69 16.15
CA ALA A 12 21.67 -22.27 16.36
C ALA A 12 22.32 -21.59 15.13
N SER A 13 23.26 -22.27 14.45
CA SER A 13 23.91 -21.78 13.23
C SER A 13 22.97 -21.77 12.03
N LEU A 14 22.10 -22.79 11.92
CA LEU A 14 21.07 -22.87 10.88
C LEU A 14 19.94 -21.86 11.11
N SER A 15 19.69 -21.48 12.37
CA SER A 15 18.72 -20.44 12.76
C SER A 15 19.25 -19.03 12.47
N ILE A 16 20.56 -18.82 12.54
CA ILE A 16 21.22 -17.54 12.26
C ILE A 16 21.48 -17.34 10.75
N GLY A 17 21.43 -18.42 9.95
CA GLY A 17 21.67 -18.39 8.50
C GLY A 17 20.44 -18.15 7.62
N ILE A 18 19.22 -18.11 8.17
CA ILE A 18 18.01 -17.68 7.44
C ILE A 18 17.93 -16.14 7.50
N SER A 19 19.01 -15.48 7.09
CA SER A 19 18.87 -14.11 6.60
C SER A 19 18.02 -14.25 5.34
N ARG A 20 16.73 -13.91 5.45
CA ARG A 20 15.83 -13.81 4.30
C ARG A 20 16.54 -12.89 3.30
N SER A 21 17.15 -13.42 2.24
CA SER A 21 17.47 -12.60 1.09
C SER A 21 16.14 -12.35 0.42
N THR A 22 15.47 -11.30 0.87
CA THR A 22 14.27 -10.78 0.25
C THR A 22 14.69 -10.18 -1.07
N VAL A 23 14.22 -10.72 -2.19
CA VAL A 23 14.40 -10.03 -3.48
C VAL A 23 13.66 -8.71 -3.38
N ALA A 24 14.37 -7.63 -3.66
CA ALA A 24 13.80 -6.30 -3.78
C ALA A 24 12.76 -6.32 -4.91
N GLY A 25 11.48 -6.14 -4.58
CA GLY A 25 10.48 -5.92 -5.62
C GLY A 25 10.72 -4.60 -6.37
N THR A 26 10.14 -4.52 -7.55
CA THR A 26 10.22 -3.40 -8.49
C THR A 26 8.95 -2.55 -8.40
N ILE A 27 9.12 -1.27 -8.15
CA ILE A 27 8.04 -0.30 -8.01
C ILE A 27 8.18 0.76 -9.08
N VAL A 28 7.10 1.04 -9.82
CA VAL A 28 7.00 2.25 -10.64
C VAL A 28 6.28 3.32 -9.84
N LEU A 29 6.93 4.45 -9.61
CA LEU A 29 6.34 5.66 -9.02
C LEU A 29 5.94 6.62 -10.15
N ALA A 30 4.66 6.69 -10.44
CA ALA A 30 4.08 7.68 -11.34
C ALA A 30 3.95 9.03 -10.62
N THR A 31 4.76 10.02 -11.01
CA THR A 31 4.84 11.35 -10.39
C THR A 31 5.21 12.41 -11.42
N GLN A 32 4.71 13.63 -11.24
CA GLN A 32 5.12 14.81 -12.02
C GLN A 32 6.11 15.70 -11.26
N ASP A 33 6.40 15.39 -10.00
CA ASP A 33 7.37 16.11 -9.17
C ASP A 33 8.21 15.13 -8.33
N ALA A 34 9.12 14.44 -9.03
CA ALA A 34 10.03 13.50 -8.39
C ALA A 34 10.94 14.16 -7.34
N ALA A 35 11.15 15.48 -7.40
CA ALA A 35 11.92 16.21 -6.41
C ALA A 35 11.15 16.32 -5.09
N ARG A 36 9.85 16.65 -5.13
CA ARG A 36 8.98 16.64 -3.94
C ARG A 36 8.74 15.23 -3.40
N ASP A 37 8.65 14.23 -4.28
CA ASP A 37 8.55 12.82 -3.88
C ASP A 37 9.88 12.19 -3.42
N GLY A 38 10.97 12.97 -3.34
CA GLY A 38 12.31 12.47 -3.01
C GLY A 38 12.36 11.66 -1.72
N ASP A 39 11.65 12.08 -0.68
CA ASP A 39 11.59 11.37 0.60
C ASP A 39 10.79 10.06 0.51
N LEU A 40 9.71 10.01 -0.29
CA LEU A 40 8.97 8.78 -0.57
C LEU A 40 9.86 7.79 -1.34
N ILE A 41 10.55 8.25 -2.38
CA ILE A 41 11.49 7.44 -3.17
C ILE A 41 12.58 6.88 -2.25
N ALA A 42 13.18 7.73 -1.43
CA ALA A 42 14.23 7.33 -0.49
C ALA A 42 13.73 6.32 0.53
N HIS A 43 12.50 6.45 1.02
CA HIS A 43 11.90 5.48 1.94
C HIS A 43 11.68 4.11 1.28
N LEU A 44 11.06 4.09 0.09
CA LEU A 44 10.85 2.84 -0.66
C LEU A 44 12.17 2.12 -1.00
N GLN A 45 13.21 2.88 -1.38
CA GLN A 45 14.52 2.33 -1.75
C GLN A 45 15.39 1.95 -0.55
N ASN A 46 15.58 2.87 0.40
CA ASN A 46 16.59 2.73 1.46
C ASN A 46 16.02 2.09 2.73
N THR A 47 14.73 2.28 3.01
CA THR A 47 14.08 1.68 4.19
C THR A 47 13.49 0.32 3.84
N LEU A 48 12.68 0.25 2.77
CA LEU A 48 12.00 -0.99 2.37
C LEU A 48 12.82 -1.87 1.43
N GLY A 49 13.89 -1.33 0.83
CA GLY A 49 14.82 -2.09 0.01
C GLY A 49 14.32 -2.38 -1.41
N HIS A 50 13.32 -1.66 -1.92
CA HIS A 50 12.76 -1.87 -3.26
C HIS A 50 13.55 -1.13 -4.35
N THR A 51 13.44 -1.62 -5.58
CA THR A 51 13.90 -0.84 -6.75
C THR A 51 12.78 0.08 -7.19
N VAL A 52 13.03 1.38 -7.29
CA VAL A 52 12.02 2.38 -7.68
C VAL A 52 12.42 3.07 -8.97
N THR A 53 11.52 3.03 -9.96
CA THR A 53 11.62 3.80 -11.21
C THR A 53 10.57 4.90 -11.19
N THR A 54 10.96 6.15 -11.45
CA THR A 54 10.02 7.29 -11.52
C THR A 54 9.67 7.61 -12.96
N ALA A 55 8.40 7.86 -13.24
CA ALA A 55 7.95 8.32 -14.56
C ALA A 55 6.78 9.31 -14.43
N ALA A 56 6.73 10.32 -15.29
CA ALA A 56 5.56 11.16 -15.48
C ALA A 56 4.73 10.59 -16.62
N TYR A 57 3.44 10.38 -16.40
CA TYR A 57 2.50 9.92 -17.42
C TYR A 57 1.48 11.05 -17.66
N ASP A 58 1.93 12.12 -18.32
CA ASP A 58 1.10 13.30 -18.64
C ASP A 58 -0.05 12.98 -19.61
N SER A 59 0.06 11.83 -20.26
CA SER A 59 -0.99 11.07 -20.92
C SER A 59 -0.47 9.63 -20.92
N LEU A 60 -1.17 8.69 -20.27
CA LEU A 60 -0.84 7.27 -20.45
C LEU A 60 -1.23 6.90 -21.89
N ASP A 61 -0.27 7.03 -22.80
CA ASP A 61 -0.50 6.86 -24.23
C ASP A 61 -0.88 5.39 -24.51
N THR A 62 -1.86 5.22 -25.40
CA THR A 62 -2.37 3.91 -25.85
C THR A 62 -1.35 3.11 -26.67
N ILE A 63 -0.12 3.61 -26.84
CA ILE A 63 0.99 2.78 -27.28
C ILE A 63 1.17 1.74 -26.17
N ALA A 64 0.76 0.50 -26.45
CA ALA A 64 0.77 -0.62 -25.52
C ALA A 64 2.05 -0.73 -24.67
N SER A 65 3.18 -0.19 -25.14
CA SER A 65 4.46 -0.14 -24.42
C SER A 65 4.39 0.44 -23.02
N ASP A 66 3.56 1.46 -22.73
CA ASP A 66 3.56 2.09 -21.41
C ASP A 66 2.79 1.25 -20.39
N VAL A 67 1.61 0.75 -20.76
CA VAL A 67 0.87 -0.23 -19.95
C VAL A 67 1.67 -1.52 -19.79
N ASP A 68 2.31 -1.99 -20.86
CA ASP A 68 3.18 -3.17 -20.81
C ASP A 68 4.37 -2.95 -19.86
N ALA A 69 4.97 -1.75 -19.86
CA ALA A 69 6.05 -1.38 -18.96
C ALA A 69 5.59 -1.31 -17.50
N LEU A 70 4.41 -0.74 -17.24
CA LEU A 70 3.79 -0.75 -15.91
C LEU A 70 3.56 -2.20 -15.44
N ASN A 71 3.06 -3.06 -16.32
CA ASN A 71 2.80 -4.47 -16.03
C ASN A 71 4.06 -5.33 -15.84
N GLN A 72 5.27 -4.81 -16.09
CA GLN A 72 6.52 -5.47 -15.70
C GLN A 72 6.92 -5.22 -14.24
N ALA A 73 6.30 -4.28 -13.55
CA ALA A 73 6.58 -3.98 -12.15
C ALA A 73 5.84 -4.94 -11.21
N ASP A 74 6.29 -5.03 -9.96
CA ASP A 74 5.53 -5.73 -8.90
C ASP A 74 4.43 -4.84 -8.32
N LEU A 75 4.59 -3.52 -8.41
CA LEU A 75 3.66 -2.52 -7.90
C LEU A 75 3.79 -1.19 -8.66
N VAL A 76 2.66 -0.54 -8.92
CA VAL A 76 2.61 0.85 -9.37
C VAL A 76 2.09 1.72 -8.23
N ILE A 77 2.74 2.85 -7.99
CA ILE A 77 2.26 3.89 -7.07
C ILE A 77 2.07 5.17 -7.88
N VAL A 78 0.86 5.72 -7.88
CA VAL A 78 0.59 7.05 -8.42
C VAL A 78 0.65 8.04 -7.26
N SER A 79 1.65 8.91 -7.23
CA SER A 79 1.86 9.81 -6.11
C SER A 79 0.80 10.91 -6.04
N ARG A 80 0.73 11.58 -4.88
CA ARG A 80 -0.12 12.77 -4.74
C ARG A 80 0.39 13.93 -5.59
N ASN A 81 1.68 13.99 -5.91
CA ASN A 81 2.31 15.00 -6.75
C ASN A 81 2.07 14.75 -8.25
N THR A 82 0.80 14.54 -8.59
CA THR A 82 0.30 14.40 -9.94
C THR A 82 -0.83 15.40 -10.15
N ASN A 83 -0.90 16.00 -11.33
CA ASN A 83 -2.00 16.83 -11.74
C ASN A 83 -3.12 15.92 -12.25
N SER A 84 -4.25 15.91 -11.55
CA SER A 84 -5.39 15.06 -11.91
C SER A 84 -5.93 15.30 -13.32
N GLY A 85 -5.69 16.47 -13.93
CA GLY A 85 -6.08 16.76 -15.31
C GLY A 85 -5.23 16.02 -16.36
N ASN A 86 -4.00 15.64 -16.02
CA ASN A 86 -3.05 15.00 -16.92
C ASN A 86 -3.10 13.46 -16.87
N TYR A 87 -3.95 12.88 -16.02
CA TYR A 87 -4.07 11.41 -15.86
C TYR A 87 -5.46 10.90 -16.31
N ALA A 88 -6.28 11.77 -16.89
CA ALA A 88 -7.62 11.45 -17.37
C ALA A 88 -8.03 12.46 -18.46
N SER A 89 -7.12 12.68 -19.42
CA SER A 89 -7.29 13.63 -20.51
C SER A 89 -8.40 13.20 -21.48
N ASN A 90 -8.68 11.90 -21.57
CA ASN A 90 -9.72 11.29 -22.39
C ASN A 90 -10.14 9.90 -21.85
N PRO A 91 -11.28 9.34 -22.31
CA PRO A 91 -11.75 8.01 -21.87
C PRO A 91 -10.79 6.86 -22.20
N GLU A 92 -10.04 6.95 -23.31
CA GLU A 92 -9.08 5.91 -23.70
C GLU A 92 -7.91 5.82 -22.72
N GLU A 93 -7.43 6.95 -22.21
CA GLU A 93 -6.41 7.00 -21.16
C GLU A 93 -6.92 6.40 -19.84
N VAL A 94 -8.16 6.71 -19.44
CA VAL A 94 -8.78 6.12 -18.25
C VAL A 94 -8.88 4.59 -18.43
N ALA A 95 -9.31 4.13 -19.59
CA ALA A 95 -9.35 2.70 -19.90
C ALA A 95 -7.96 2.05 -19.89
N ALA A 96 -6.90 2.77 -20.29
CA ALA A 96 -5.53 2.29 -20.20
C ALA A 96 -5.10 2.08 -18.74
N TRP A 97 -5.39 3.03 -17.84
CA TRP A 97 -5.15 2.88 -16.40
C TRP A 97 -5.96 1.75 -15.77
N ASP A 98 -7.21 1.60 -16.17
CA ASP A 98 -8.06 0.48 -15.73
C ASP A 98 -7.50 -0.86 -16.23
N SER A 99 -6.83 -0.90 -17.38
CA SER A 99 -6.25 -2.13 -17.95
C SER A 99 -4.96 -2.63 -17.28
N VAL A 100 -4.30 -1.81 -16.45
CA VAL A 100 -3.08 -2.21 -15.72
C VAL A 100 -3.39 -3.40 -14.81
N GLN A 101 -2.67 -4.50 -15.00
CA GLN A 101 -2.92 -5.79 -14.36
C GLN A 101 -2.19 -5.95 -13.03
N VAL A 102 -1.07 -5.24 -12.87
CA VAL A 102 -0.33 -5.21 -11.60
C VAL A 102 -1.08 -4.35 -10.57
N PRO A 103 -0.83 -4.56 -9.25
CA PRO A 103 -1.43 -3.73 -8.22
C PRO A 103 -1.09 -2.25 -8.41
N VAL A 104 -2.07 -1.36 -8.17
CA VAL A 104 -1.88 0.09 -8.21
C VAL A 104 -2.31 0.71 -6.90
N ILE A 105 -1.41 1.44 -6.24
CA ILE A 105 -1.75 2.36 -5.14
C ILE A 105 -1.94 3.76 -5.73
N LEU A 106 -3.16 4.28 -5.64
CA LEU A 106 -3.48 5.66 -6.02
C LEU A 106 -3.39 6.56 -4.79
N GLY A 107 -2.42 7.46 -4.79
CA GLY A 107 -2.17 8.42 -3.71
C GLY A 107 -2.92 9.74 -3.81
N ASN A 108 -3.52 10.02 -4.97
CA ASN A 108 -4.15 11.30 -5.28
C ASN A 108 -5.68 11.21 -5.25
N GLY A 109 -6.31 11.80 -4.23
CA GLY A 109 -7.77 11.85 -4.09
C GLY A 109 -8.48 12.49 -5.29
N TRP A 110 -7.88 13.52 -5.91
CA TRP A 110 -8.50 14.22 -7.04
C TRP A 110 -8.65 13.36 -8.30
N ILE A 111 -7.83 12.32 -8.45
CA ILE A 111 -7.89 11.35 -9.57
C ILE A 111 -9.00 10.32 -9.33
N THR A 112 -9.41 10.05 -8.09
CA THR A 112 -10.44 9.03 -7.78
C THR A 112 -11.83 9.38 -8.30
N ARG A 113 -12.10 10.65 -8.58
CA ARG A 113 -13.43 11.19 -8.92
C ARG A 113 -14.08 10.55 -10.14
N ASN A 114 -15.40 10.65 -10.21
CA ASN A 114 -16.23 10.23 -11.35
C ASN A 114 -15.99 11.00 -12.66
N SER A 115 -15.27 12.12 -12.59
CA SER A 115 -14.81 12.88 -13.76
C SER A 115 -13.39 12.51 -14.19
N ARG A 116 -12.80 11.48 -13.57
CA ARG A 116 -11.41 11.03 -13.72
C ARG A 116 -11.39 9.50 -13.78
N TRP A 117 -10.68 8.81 -12.88
CA TRP A 117 -10.59 7.34 -12.87
C TRP A 117 -11.82 6.64 -12.30
N SER A 118 -12.79 7.39 -11.79
CA SER A 118 -14.10 6.86 -11.42
C SER A 118 -14.09 5.82 -10.29
N TYR A 119 -13.01 5.75 -9.50
CA TYR A 119 -12.92 4.90 -8.31
C TYR A 119 -14.07 5.18 -7.34
N VAL A 120 -14.47 6.45 -7.23
CA VAL A 120 -15.63 6.89 -6.48
C VAL A 120 -16.65 7.60 -7.38
N ASP A 121 -17.94 7.40 -7.10
CA ASP A 121 -19.05 8.13 -7.72
C ASP A 121 -19.32 9.47 -7.00
N THR A 122 -18.29 10.31 -6.96
CA THR A 122 -18.41 11.69 -6.47
C THR A 122 -17.41 12.60 -7.15
N GLY A 123 -17.80 13.86 -7.33
CA GLY A 123 -16.90 14.95 -7.73
C GLY A 123 -16.35 15.76 -6.55
N ASN A 124 -16.90 15.56 -5.35
CA ASN A 124 -16.58 16.35 -4.16
C ASN A 124 -15.38 15.75 -3.41
N MET A 125 -14.43 16.61 -3.10
CA MET A 125 -13.27 16.29 -2.26
C MET A 125 -13.30 17.21 -1.04
N GLN A 126 -12.92 16.68 0.12
CA GLN A 126 -12.62 17.47 1.30
C GLN A 126 -11.12 17.75 1.35
N GLU A 127 -10.76 19.03 1.41
CA GLU A 127 -9.41 19.49 1.71
C GLU A 127 -9.28 19.71 3.23
N ASP A 128 -8.35 18.98 3.84
CA ASP A 128 -7.62 19.31 5.07
C ASP A 128 -8.34 19.31 6.46
N TYR A 129 -7.49 18.94 7.43
CA TYR A 129 -7.40 19.18 8.88
C TYR A 129 -7.54 17.98 9.85
N ALA A 130 -6.38 17.36 10.11
CA ALA A 130 -6.04 16.54 11.29
C ALA A 130 -7.06 15.45 11.63
N PHE A 131 -7.06 14.38 10.85
CA PHE A 131 -8.06 13.35 11.02
C PHE A 131 -7.56 12.19 11.87
N ASP A 132 -8.30 11.92 12.93
CA ASP A 132 -8.40 10.59 13.48
C ASP A 132 -9.05 9.70 12.41
N ILE A 133 -8.29 8.76 11.86
CA ILE A 133 -8.79 7.68 10.99
C ILE A 133 -9.10 6.48 11.87
N SER A 134 -10.23 5.84 11.60
CA SER A 134 -10.58 4.56 12.19
C SER A 134 -10.95 3.56 11.11
N ALA A 135 -11.04 2.29 11.49
CA ALA A 135 -11.78 1.33 10.68
C ALA A 135 -13.24 1.81 10.49
N PRO A 136 -13.93 1.41 9.41
CA PRO A 136 -15.33 1.77 9.20
C PRO A 136 -16.22 1.33 10.38
N PRO A 137 -17.24 2.13 10.74
CA PRO A 137 -18.19 1.75 11.78
C PRO A 137 -18.78 0.35 11.53
N GLY A 138 -18.86 -0.47 12.58
CA GLY A 138 -19.42 -1.83 12.51
C GLY A 138 -18.40 -2.92 12.14
N THR A 139 -17.14 -2.57 11.90
CA THR A 139 -16.05 -3.55 11.74
C THR A 139 -15.48 -3.94 13.12
N THR A 140 -15.29 -5.24 13.36
CA THR A 140 -14.71 -5.76 14.62
C THR A 140 -13.27 -6.25 14.46
N GLU A 141 -12.80 -6.42 13.23
CA GLU A 141 -11.45 -6.86 12.90
C GLU A 141 -10.61 -5.68 12.44
N VAL A 142 -9.40 -5.54 13.02
CA VAL A 142 -8.43 -4.54 12.59
C VAL A 142 -7.80 -5.02 11.30
N HIS A 143 -8.04 -4.31 10.19
CA HIS A 143 -7.48 -4.66 8.88
C HIS A 143 -5.95 -4.76 8.94
N PRO A 144 -5.30 -5.71 8.23
CA PRO A 144 -3.84 -5.88 8.25
C PRO A 144 -3.01 -4.63 7.95
N TYR A 145 -3.57 -3.66 7.22
CA TYR A 145 -2.93 -2.36 6.97
C TYR A 145 -2.66 -1.54 8.23
N PHE A 146 -3.37 -1.83 9.32
CA PHE A 146 -3.17 -1.21 10.63
C PHE A 146 -2.33 -2.08 11.59
N ALA A 147 -1.80 -3.21 11.13
CA ALA A 147 -1.01 -4.11 11.97
C ALA A 147 0.26 -3.41 12.47
N GLY A 148 0.48 -3.44 13.79
CA GLY A 148 1.66 -2.82 14.42
C GLY A 148 1.70 -1.29 14.33
N VAL A 149 0.66 -0.64 13.80
CA VAL A 149 0.59 0.82 13.69
C VAL A 149 0.29 1.39 15.08
N PRO A 150 1.13 2.31 15.60
CA PRO A 150 0.87 2.97 16.86
C PRO A 150 -0.47 3.71 16.80
N THR A 151 -1.35 3.43 17.75
CA THR A 151 -2.60 4.18 17.90
C THR A 151 -2.27 5.55 18.47
N HIS A 152 -2.96 6.58 17.96
CA HIS A 152 -2.83 7.93 18.46
C HIS A 152 -3.81 8.14 19.62
N ASP A 153 -3.30 8.10 20.84
CA ASP A 153 -3.98 8.62 22.03
C ASP A 153 -3.54 10.08 22.22
N ASP A 154 -4.22 11.03 21.55
CA ASP A 154 -4.52 12.37 22.08
C ASP A 154 -5.05 13.33 21.00
N HIS A 155 -6.06 14.12 21.38
CA HIS A 155 -6.55 15.29 20.65
C HIS A 155 -5.47 16.37 20.60
N LEU A 156 -4.68 16.45 19.52
CA LEU A 156 -3.59 17.42 19.46
C LEU A 156 -3.97 18.87 19.16
N ASP A 157 -5.23 19.20 18.86
CA ASP A 157 -5.54 20.57 18.41
C ASP A 157 -6.47 21.38 19.32
N GLY A 158 -6.71 20.97 20.57
CA GLY A 158 -7.37 21.81 21.59
C GLY A 158 -8.80 22.32 21.27
N GLY A 159 -9.34 22.01 20.10
CA GLY A 159 -10.74 22.21 19.73
C GLY A 159 -11.59 21.03 20.22
N PRO A 160 -12.93 21.16 20.20
CA PRO A 160 -13.82 20.05 20.49
C PRO A 160 -13.64 19.01 19.37
N GLY A 161 -12.68 18.12 19.52
CA GLY A 161 -12.45 17.08 18.55
C GLY A 161 -13.67 16.16 18.51
N SER A 162 -13.93 15.60 17.33
CA SER A 162 -15.02 14.63 17.16
C SER A 162 -14.85 13.53 18.21
N PRO A 163 -15.90 13.22 18.99
CA PRO A 163 -15.82 12.13 19.94
C PRO A 163 -15.43 10.86 19.16
N PRO A 164 -14.56 10.00 19.73
CA PRO A 164 -14.25 8.72 19.10
C PRO A 164 -15.54 8.01 18.71
N ILE A 165 -15.60 7.42 17.52
CA ILE A 165 -16.53 6.30 17.30
C ILE A 165 -16.14 5.23 18.33
N SER A 166 -16.96 5.15 19.38
CA SER A 166 -16.78 4.37 20.60
C SER A 166 -15.98 3.08 20.42
N GLY A 167 -14.73 3.05 20.90
CA GLY A 167 -13.92 1.83 21.04
C GLY A 167 -12.98 1.47 19.87
N LEU A 168 -12.91 2.29 18.81
CA LEU A 168 -11.98 2.06 17.70
C LEU A 168 -10.66 2.83 17.86
N SER A 169 -9.56 2.17 17.51
CA SER A 169 -8.24 2.79 17.40
C SER A 169 -8.26 3.99 16.44
N LYS A 170 -7.57 5.06 16.84
CA LYS A 170 -7.37 6.27 16.03
C LYS A 170 -5.97 6.29 15.43
N TYR A 171 -5.88 6.72 14.18
CA TYR A 171 -4.62 6.95 13.47
C TYR A 171 -4.59 8.37 12.94
N ASN A 172 -3.42 9.00 12.92
CA ASN A 172 -3.24 10.34 12.38
C ASN A 172 -2.18 10.23 11.28
N PRO A 173 -2.59 9.88 10.04
CA PRO A 173 -1.63 9.46 9.03
C PRO A 173 -0.86 10.63 8.43
N SER A 174 -1.50 11.78 8.20
CA SER A 174 -0.91 12.95 7.56
C SER A 174 -1.54 14.24 8.05
N ALA A 175 -0.88 15.36 7.80
CA ALA A 175 -1.42 16.70 8.07
C ALA A 175 -2.06 17.38 6.85
N ASP A 176 -2.05 16.72 5.68
CA ASP A 176 -2.55 17.26 4.42
C ASP A 176 -2.93 16.08 3.51
N SER A 177 -4.20 15.91 3.18
CA SER A 177 -4.67 14.85 2.26
C SER A 177 -6.07 15.18 1.76
N ASP A 178 -6.32 14.97 0.48
CA ASP A 178 -7.64 15.13 -0.11
C ASP A 178 -8.42 13.83 -0.01
N LEU A 179 -9.63 13.90 0.54
CA LEU A 179 -10.47 12.73 0.76
C LEU A 179 -11.76 12.82 -0.04
N PRO A 180 -12.16 11.77 -0.77
CA PRO A 180 -13.46 11.73 -1.39
C PRO A 180 -14.58 11.66 -0.35
N ASP A 181 -15.72 12.27 -0.68
CA ASP A 181 -16.93 12.21 0.13
C ASP A 181 -17.62 10.85 0.04
N GLY A 182 -17.89 10.25 1.21
CA GLY A 182 -18.81 9.12 1.38
C GLY A 182 -18.18 7.73 1.20
N GLY A 183 -18.58 6.77 2.04
CA GLY A 183 -18.19 5.35 1.90
C GLY A 183 -19.06 4.56 0.92
N SER A 184 -20.25 5.02 0.56
CA SER A 184 -21.19 4.29 -0.31
C SER A 184 -20.97 4.50 -1.81
N VAL A 185 -19.90 5.20 -2.20
CA VAL A 185 -19.66 5.63 -3.58
C VAL A 185 -18.59 4.82 -4.30
N MET A 186 -18.09 3.71 -3.73
CA MET A 186 -16.94 2.97 -4.27
C MET A 186 -17.28 1.77 -5.18
N GLY A 187 -18.56 1.54 -5.48
CA GLY A 187 -18.98 0.37 -6.28
C GLY A 187 -18.74 -0.92 -5.49
N ASP A 188 -17.97 -1.84 -6.06
CA ASP A 188 -17.58 -3.11 -5.40
C ASP A 188 -16.45 -2.93 -4.38
N GLY A 189 -15.85 -1.72 -4.31
CA GLY A 189 -14.74 -1.41 -3.43
C GLY A 189 -15.11 -1.45 -1.95
N ILE A 190 -14.13 -1.79 -1.11
CA ILE A 190 -14.29 -1.86 0.34
C ILE A 190 -13.56 -0.68 0.98
N ALA A 191 -14.27 0.07 1.82
CA ALA A 191 -13.66 1.07 2.68
C ALA A 191 -12.87 0.35 3.78
N ILE A 192 -11.59 0.68 3.93
CA ILE A 192 -10.71 0.10 4.96
C ILE A 192 -10.42 1.10 6.07
N GLY A 193 -10.27 2.39 5.72
CA GLY A 193 -10.05 3.46 6.66
C GLY A 193 -10.91 4.65 6.26
N VAL A 194 -11.62 5.21 7.23
CA VAL A 194 -12.46 6.40 7.03
C VAL A 194 -12.12 7.44 8.10
N ARG A 195 -12.37 8.71 7.78
CA ARG A 195 -12.38 9.77 8.78
C ARG A 195 -13.34 9.38 9.91
N ASN A 196 -12.89 9.53 11.15
CA ASN A 196 -13.65 9.20 12.36
C ASN A 196 -14.76 10.25 12.62
N ASN A 197 -15.72 10.32 11.69
CA ASN A 197 -16.90 11.15 11.75
C ASN A 197 -18.08 10.35 11.19
N VAL A 198 -19.05 10.03 12.06
CA VAL A 198 -20.23 9.23 11.69
C VAL A 198 -21.12 9.90 10.63
N ASP A 199 -21.10 11.23 10.59
CA ASP A 199 -21.93 12.03 9.69
C ASP A 199 -21.27 12.21 8.31
N PHE A 200 -19.93 12.09 8.25
CA PHE A 200 -19.13 12.30 7.04
C PHE A 200 -18.03 11.25 6.94
N GLN A 201 -18.37 10.09 6.37
CA GLN A 201 -17.40 9.04 6.09
C GLN A 201 -16.58 9.41 4.86
N ASN A 202 -15.58 10.27 5.04
CA ASN A 202 -14.56 10.48 4.02
C ASN A 202 -13.62 9.28 3.98
N VAL A 203 -13.40 8.72 2.79
CA VAL A 203 -12.56 7.53 2.63
C VAL A 203 -11.10 7.94 2.68
N PHE A 204 -10.32 7.27 3.52
CA PHE A 204 -8.87 7.43 3.62
C PHE A 204 -8.13 6.26 2.97
N ILE A 205 -8.67 5.05 3.15
CA ILE A 205 -8.17 3.83 2.52
C ILE A 205 -9.35 3.07 1.93
N ALA A 206 -9.22 2.65 0.69
CA ALA A 206 -10.13 1.72 0.06
C ALA A 206 -9.39 0.75 -0.85
N SER A 207 -9.97 -0.42 -1.05
CA SER A 207 -9.40 -1.43 -1.93
C SER A 207 -10.44 -2.01 -2.89
N TRP A 208 -9.97 -2.36 -4.07
CA TRP A 208 -10.67 -3.16 -5.07
C TRP A 208 -9.76 -4.30 -5.51
N GLN A 209 -10.35 -5.46 -5.76
CA GLN A 209 -9.68 -6.60 -6.39
C GLN A 209 -9.78 -6.52 -7.91
N ALA A 210 -8.87 -7.19 -8.62
CA ALA A 210 -8.97 -7.35 -10.07
C ALA A 210 -10.36 -7.89 -10.49
N GLY A 211 -10.94 -7.29 -11.53
CA GLY A 211 -12.26 -7.61 -12.06
C GLY A 211 -13.43 -6.95 -11.33
N GLN A 212 -13.19 -6.25 -10.22
CA GLN A 212 -14.24 -5.49 -9.53
C GLN A 212 -14.59 -4.19 -10.25
N MET A 213 -15.81 -3.73 -10.02
CA MET A 213 -16.33 -2.48 -10.55
C MET A 213 -16.04 -1.31 -9.62
N THR A 214 -15.56 -0.19 -10.18
CA THR A 214 -15.39 1.07 -9.45
C THR A 214 -16.72 1.76 -9.17
N GLY A 215 -16.70 2.82 -8.37
CA GLY A 215 -17.87 3.64 -8.05
C GLY A 215 -18.71 4.06 -9.24
N SER A 216 -18.05 4.46 -10.35
CA SER A 216 -18.76 4.96 -11.54
C SER A 216 -18.77 3.97 -12.71
N GLY A 217 -18.47 2.68 -12.46
CA GLY A 217 -18.77 1.61 -13.41
C GLY A 217 -17.60 1.03 -14.22
N ASN A 218 -16.35 1.41 -13.93
CA ASN A 218 -15.19 0.85 -14.65
C ASN A 218 -14.80 -0.50 -14.07
N VAL A 219 -14.32 -1.42 -14.91
CA VAL A 219 -13.83 -2.74 -14.47
C VAL A 219 -12.30 -2.72 -14.43
N LEU A 220 -11.74 -3.12 -13.29
CA LEU A 220 -10.29 -3.03 -13.03
C LEU A 220 -9.54 -4.28 -13.53
N GLY A 221 -8.41 -4.08 -14.18
CA GLY A 221 -7.53 -5.14 -14.69
C GLY A 221 -6.66 -5.79 -13.61
N GLY A 222 -6.39 -5.07 -12.51
CA GLY A 222 -5.58 -5.50 -11.39
C GLY A 222 -6.11 -4.96 -10.07
N ASP A 223 -5.50 -5.39 -8.96
CA ASP A 223 -5.86 -4.88 -7.63
C ASP A 223 -5.59 -3.37 -7.53
N ARG A 224 -6.47 -2.66 -6.81
CA ARG A 224 -6.36 -1.21 -6.58
C ARG A 224 -6.45 -0.92 -5.10
N VAL A 225 -5.62 0.01 -4.65
CA VAL A 225 -5.76 0.63 -3.34
C VAL A 225 -5.77 2.14 -3.54
N TYR A 226 -6.78 2.80 -3.03
CA TYR A 226 -6.70 4.23 -2.77
C TYR A 226 -6.16 4.41 -1.35
N PHE A 227 -5.11 5.22 -1.22
CA PHE A 227 -4.54 5.60 0.06
C PHE A 227 -4.27 7.10 0.01
N ALA A 228 -4.98 7.90 0.80
CA ALA A 228 -4.86 9.35 0.73
C ALA A 228 -3.46 9.80 1.18
N MET A 229 -2.56 10.04 0.21
CA MET A 229 -1.19 10.45 0.48
C MET A 229 -1.11 11.98 0.59
N PRO A 230 -0.25 12.51 1.46
CA PRO A 230 0.08 13.93 1.45
C PRO A 230 0.88 14.31 0.21
N GLN A 231 0.89 15.60 -0.11
CA GLN A 231 1.75 16.12 -1.16
C GLN A 231 3.23 15.93 -0.82
N ASP A 232 3.61 16.13 0.44
CA ASP A 232 4.99 15.94 0.87
C ASP A 232 5.06 14.73 1.81
N PHE A 233 5.92 13.75 1.49
CA PHE A 233 6.06 12.54 2.31
C PHE A 233 6.44 12.86 3.76
N SER A 234 7.19 13.94 3.98
CA SER A 234 7.53 14.46 5.31
C SER A 234 6.32 14.91 6.13
N ALA A 235 5.17 15.14 5.51
CA ALA A 235 3.91 15.41 6.19
C ALA A 235 3.21 14.13 6.69
N TYR A 236 3.69 12.93 6.31
CA TYR A 236 3.28 11.72 7.00
C TYR A 236 3.78 11.74 8.44
N ARG A 237 2.87 11.38 9.34
CA ARG A 237 3.23 11.03 10.72
C ARG A 237 3.58 9.54 10.77
N THR A 238 4.12 9.10 11.90
CA THR A 238 4.56 7.70 12.09
C THR A 238 3.48 6.68 11.72
N SER A 239 2.21 6.97 11.99
CA SER A 239 1.13 6.05 11.64
C SER A 239 0.89 5.94 10.12
N GLY A 240 1.02 7.04 9.36
CA GLY A 240 0.85 7.03 7.91
C GLY A 240 1.96 6.27 7.19
N VAL A 241 3.22 6.44 7.63
CA VAL A 241 4.36 5.67 7.11
C VAL A 241 4.15 4.17 7.37
N ALA A 242 3.79 3.78 8.59
CA ALA A 242 3.58 2.37 8.93
C ALA A 242 2.41 1.75 8.15
N ILE A 243 1.34 2.51 7.91
CA ILE A 243 0.22 2.04 7.07
C ILE A 243 0.69 1.86 5.62
N LEU A 244 1.43 2.82 5.06
CA LEU A 244 2.00 2.69 3.72
C LEU A 244 2.87 1.44 3.61
N ASP A 245 3.75 1.20 4.59
CA ASP A 245 4.62 0.03 4.63
C ASP A 245 3.83 -1.27 4.61
N ASN A 246 2.73 -1.35 5.38
CA ASN A 246 1.85 -2.51 5.39
C ASN A 246 1.13 -2.70 4.05
N ILE A 247 0.68 -1.61 3.39
CA ILE A 247 0.04 -1.68 2.07
C ILE A 247 1.07 -2.16 1.02
N VAL A 248 2.25 -1.55 0.96
CA VAL A 248 3.32 -1.95 0.03
C VAL A 248 3.72 -3.41 0.27
N GLY A 249 3.90 -3.80 1.54
CA GLY A 249 4.25 -5.17 1.92
C GLY A 249 3.19 -6.22 1.56
N SER A 250 1.92 -5.81 1.37
CA SER A 250 0.86 -6.72 0.93
C SER A 250 0.94 -7.09 -0.56
N PHE A 251 1.58 -6.26 -1.38
CA PHE A 251 1.75 -6.49 -2.82
C PHE A 251 3.16 -6.96 -3.18
N VAL A 252 4.15 -6.43 -2.49
CA VAL A 252 5.58 -6.64 -2.81
C VAL A 252 6.23 -7.60 -1.81
N ALA A 253 5.44 -8.53 -1.26
CA ALA A 253 5.89 -9.40 -0.19
C ALA A 253 7.16 -10.16 -0.62
N PRO A 254 8.15 -10.30 0.27
CA PRO A 254 9.37 -11.00 -0.07
C PRO A 254 9.07 -12.46 -0.36
N VAL A 255 9.17 -12.84 -1.63
CA VAL A 255 9.17 -14.25 -2.03
C VAL A 255 10.43 -14.88 -1.43
N PRO A 256 10.32 -15.92 -0.59
CA PRO A 256 11.48 -16.64 -0.13
C PRO A 256 12.23 -17.17 -1.36
N GLU A 257 13.47 -16.73 -1.55
CA GLU A 257 14.31 -17.19 -2.64
C GLU A 257 14.27 -18.73 -2.72
N PRO A 258 14.07 -19.31 -3.92
CA PRO A 258 14.08 -20.77 -4.09
C PRO A 258 15.33 -21.41 -3.48
N GLY A 259 16.46 -20.68 -3.53
CA GLY A 259 17.71 -21.08 -2.90
C GLY A 259 17.63 -21.28 -1.39
N SER A 260 16.86 -20.48 -0.66
CA SER A 260 16.67 -20.64 0.79
C SER A 260 15.94 -21.94 1.11
N ILE A 261 14.93 -22.32 0.34
CA ILE A 261 14.18 -23.58 0.51
C ILE A 261 15.08 -24.77 0.15
N VAL A 262 15.84 -24.68 -0.94
CA VAL A 262 16.78 -25.73 -1.37
C VAL A 262 17.89 -25.93 -0.35
N LEU A 263 18.48 -24.86 0.18
CA LEU A 263 19.51 -24.94 1.24
C LEU A 263 18.94 -25.53 2.53
N LEU A 264 17.70 -25.19 2.90
CA LEU A 264 17.02 -25.80 4.05
C LEU A 264 16.82 -27.30 3.83
N SER A 265 16.38 -27.68 2.63
CA SER A 265 16.16 -29.08 2.22
C SER A 265 17.47 -29.87 2.25
N LEU A 266 18.56 -29.32 1.71
CA LEU A 266 19.88 -29.92 1.72
C LEU A 266 20.45 -30.06 3.14
N GLY A 267 20.26 -29.04 3.99
CA GLY A 267 20.62 -29.09 5.41
C GLY A 267 19.87 -30.20 6.16
N CYS A 268 18.55 -30.32 5.94
CA CYS A 268 17.74 -31.40 6.51
C CYS A 268 18.18 -32.79 6.02
N CYS A 269 18.48 -32.95 4.73
CA CYS A 269 18.99 -34.20 4.16
C CYS A 269 20.34 -34.60 4.75
N ALA A 270 21.26 -33.63 4.94
CA ALA A 270 22.56 -33.89 5.56
C ALA A 270 22.43 -34.35 7.02
N LEU A 271 21.52 -33.74 7.79
CA LEU A 271 21.22 -34.14 9.16
C LEU A 271 20.60 -35.55 9.23
N TRP A 272 19.69 -35.87 8.30
CA TRP A 272 19.06 -37.18 8.23
C TRP A 272 20.07 -38.28 7.85
N ALA A 273 20.92 -38.02 6.85
CA ALA A 273 22.00 -38.93 6.46
C ALA A 273 23.02 -39.14 7.60
N ALA A 274 23.32 -38.11 8.40
CA ALA A 274 24.20 -38.23 9.56
C ALA A 274 23.57 -39.05 10.70
N ARG A 275 22.25 -39.00 10.87
CA ARG A 275 21.52 -39.83 11.84
C ARG A 275 21.51 -41.31 11.45
N ALA A 276 21.33 -41.62 10.17
CA ALA A 276 21.26 -43.00 9.68
C ALA A 276 22.59 -43.79 9.79
N ARG A 277 23.72 -43.10 9.95
CA ARG A 277 25.06 -43.72 10.04
C ARG A 277 25.54 -44.00 11.47
N ARG A 278 24.72 -43.75 12.50
CA ARG A 278 25.06 -44.09 13.88
C ARG A 278 24.48 -45.48 14.22
N PRO A 279 25.33 -46.48 14.51
CA PRO A 279 24.88 -47.78 14.99
C PRO A 279 24.29 -47.72 16.41
#